data_AF-A0ABC9PY03-F1
#
_entry.id   AF-A0ABC9PY03-F1
#
_cell.length_a   1.000
_cell.length_b   1.000
_cell.length_c   1.000
_cell.angle_alpha   90.00
_cell.angle_beta   90.00
_cell.angle_gamma   90.00
#
_symmetry.space_group_name_H-M   'P 1'
#
loop_
_entity.id
_entity.type
_entity.pdbx_description
1 polymer ?
#
loop_
_entity_poly.entity_id
_entity_poly.type
_entity_poly.pdbx_seq_one_letter_code
_entity_poly.pdbx_strand_id
1 'polypeptide(L)'
;MINLETIKQEVRESIVKGIIAGYKDYVNERNEVKKRMVISDAYVYTKSNHIENQVAKHLENFVKYIKENAGPSWKYLKFIFNKDEEKNNIMFILKNEDYFDEKNVSVGKSLVADKNPKSKNYLEVLMAKNRDINFGTVEEDFEIGHQMTADSILFNIKEGSNRDINSYFLIITYRIDKESKQLAAIKQWLPNPETNSAIMVDDLTELIEKVIVEREDYHIDEEELEVLKNDGELELIDVEHAFGISIDEGNDMIESER
;
A
#
# COMPACT_ATOMS: atom_id res chain seq x y z
N MET A 1 30.34 0.12 11.60
CA MET A 1 29.17 -0.49 12.27
C MET A 1 27.99 0.35 11.83
N ILE A 2 27.26 -0.11 10.81
CA ILE A 2 26.12 0.62 10.26
C ILE A 2 24.95 0.26 11.17
N ASN A 3 24.50 1.22 11.96
CA ASN A 3 23.30 1.09 12.79
C ASN A 3 22.13 1.04 11.81
N LEU A 4 21.59 -0.15 11.56
CA LEU A 4 20.41 -0.40 10.72
C LEU A 4 19.12 0.03 11.44
N GLU A 5 19.18 1.15 12.18
CA GLU A 5 18.16 1.68 13.08
C GLU A 5 16.80 1.82 12.41
N THR A 6 15.98 0.77 12.46
CA THR A 6 14.51 0.84 12.38
C THR A 6 13.99 1.55 11.10
N ILE A 7 12.68 1.57 10.84
CA ILE A 7 12.16 2.72 10.07
C ILE A 7 12.22 3.88 11.05
N LYS A 8 13.30 4.68 11.00
CA LYS A 8 13.52 5.78 11.96
C LYS A 8 12.24 6.60 12.12
N GLN A 9 12.03 7.15 13.31
CA GLN A 9 10.85 7.99 13.60
C GLN A 9 10.62 9.07 12.53
N GLU A 10 11.69 9.68 12.02
CA GLU A 10 11.64 10.65 10.92
C GLU A 10 11.04 10.08 9.62
N VAL A 11 11.37 8.83 9.29
CA VAL A 11 10.85 8.13 8.11
C VAL A 11 9.38 7.76 8.32
N ARG A 12 9.00 7.29 9.53
CA ARG A 12 7.60 7.01 9.90
C ARG A 12 6.75 8.28 9.74
N GLU A 13 7.22 9.39 10.29
CA GLU A 13 6.55 10.69 10.16
C GLU A 13 6.50 11.15 8.70
N SER A 14 7.54 10.93 7.91
CA SER A 14 7.56 11.29 6.49
C SER A 14 6.60 10.45 5.65
N ILE A 15 6.43 9.15 5.96
CA ILE A 15 5.39 8.30 5.36
C ILE A 15 4.00 8.87 5.66
N VAL A 16 3.71 9.16 6.93
CA VAL A 16 2.42 9.73 7.36
C VAL A 16 2.16 11.08 6.69
N LYS A 17 3.16 11.98 6.68
CA LYS A 17 3.09 13.27 5.99
C LYS A 17 2.79 13.10 4.49
N GLY A 18 3.42 12.13 3.84
CA GLY A 18 3.19 11.85 2.42
C GLY A 18 1.79 11.31 2.12
N ILE A 19 1.28 10.41 2.96
CA ILE A 19 -0.08 9.85 2.81
C ILE A 19 -1.13 10.94 3.03
N ILE A 20 -1.00 11.76 4.08
CA ILE A 20 -1.92 12.87 4.37
C ILE A 20 -1.90 13.89 3.22
N ALA A 21 -0.72 14.34 2.80
CA ALA A 21 -0.59 15.27 1.68
C ALA A 21 -1.19 14.71 0.39
N GLY A 22 -0.98 13.42 0.12
CA GLY A 22 -1.55 12.74 -1.04
C GLY A 22 -3.06 12.63 -0.99
N TYR A 23 -3.62 12.37 0.18
CA TYR A 23 -5.06 12.36 0.34
C TYR A 23 -5.67 13.75 0.19
N LYS A 24 -5.06 14.78 0.78
CA LYS A 24 -5.45 16.20 0.57
C LYS A 24 -5.38 16.58 -0.92
N ASP A 25 -4.28 16.25 -1.59
CA ASP A 25 -4.08 16.52 -3.03
C ASP A 25 -5.17 15.86 -3.89
N TYR A 26 -5.54 14.61 -3.58
CA TYR A 26 -6.67 13.93 -4.22
C TYR A 26 -8.00 14.64 -3.98
N VAL A 27 -8.32 15.02 -2.72
CA VAL A 27 -9.58 15.70 -2.39
C VAL A 27 -9.71 17.03 -3.14
N ASN A 28 -8.63 17.81 -3.17
CA ASN A 28 -8.58 19.09 -3.87
C ASN A 28 -8.82 18.90 -5.38
N GLU A 29 -8.09 18.00 -6.02
CA GLU A 29 -8.25 17.78 -7.46
C GLU A 29 -9.60 17.12 -7.78
N ARG A 30 -10.12 16.22 -6.94
CA ARG A 30 -11.46 15.63 -7.10
C ARG A 30 -12.56 16.70 -7.10
N ASN A 31 -12.45 17.71 -6.22
CA ASN A 31 -13.33 18.88 -6.20
C ASN A 31 -13.24 19.67 -7.52
N GLU A 32 -12.03 19.97 -8.00
CA GLU A 32 -11.84 20.73 -9.25
C GLU A 32 -12.32 19.96 -10.49
N VAL A 33 -12.04 18.65 -10.56
CA VAL A 33 -12.51 17.77 -11.64
C VAL A 33 -14.04 17.75 -11.69
N LYS A 34 -14.72 17.67 -10.54
CA LYS A 34 -16.20 17.68 -10.48
C LYS A 34 -16.79 19.01 -10.95
N LYS A 35 -16.11 20.14 -10.69
CA LYS A 35 -16.54 21.47 -11.18
C LYS A 35 -16.39 21.60 -12.70
N ARG A 36 -15.32 21.03 -13.27
CA ARG A 36 -14.97 21.24 -14.69
C ARG A 36 -15.47 20.16 -15.66
N MET A 37 -15.88 18.98 -15.18
CA MET A 37 -16.33 17.86 -16.01
C MET A 37 -17.77 17.47 -15.70
N VAL A 38 -18.57 17.24 -16.75
CA VAL A 38 -19.96 16.76 -16.61
C VAL A 38 -20.02 15.34 -16.03
N ILE A 39 -19.06 14.49 -16.40
CA ILE A 39 -18.91 13.12 -15.88
C ILE A 39 -17.46 12.99 -15.40
N SER A 40 -17.28 12.67 -14.11
CA SER A 40 -15.96 12.60 -13.47
C SER A 40 -15.74 11.35 -12.61
N ASP A 41 -16.68 10.41 -12.66
CA ASP A 41 -16.76 9.27 -11.75
C ASP A 41 -15.53 8.36 -11.80
N ALA A 42 -14.93 8.17 -12.97
CA ALA A 42 -13.71 7.37 -13.11
C ALA A 42 -12.50 7.97 -12.36
N TYR A 43 -12.55 9.24 -11.95
CA TYR A 43 -11.49 9.88 -11.20
C TYR A 43 -11.30 9.28 -9.80
N VAL A 44 -12.31 8.63 -9.23
CA VAL A 44 -12.19 8.02 -7.88
C VAL A 44 -11.05 7.00 -7.79
N TYR A 45 -10.73 6.37 -8.93
CA TYR A 45 -9.68 5.37 -9.04
C TYR A 45 -8.27 5.95 -9.05
N THR A 46 -8.09 7.28 -9.15
CA THR A 46 -6.77 7.92 -9.14
C THR A 46 -6.25 8.20 -7.73
N LYS A 47 -7.05 7.98 -6.68
CA LYS A 47 -6.70 8.28 -5.27
C LYS A 47 -5.32 7.74 -4.87
N SER A 48 -5.03 6.47 -5.18
CA SER A 48 -3.73 5.87 -4.89
C SER A 48 -2.59 6.58 -5.61
N ASN A 49 -2.81 7.11 -6.82
CA ASN A 49 -1.78 7.80 -7.59
C ASN A 49 -1.35 9.11 -6.92
N HIS A 50 -2.29 9.86 -6.33
CA HIS A 50 -1.96 11.06 -5.55
C HIS A 50 -1.17 10.71 -4.29
N ILE A 51 -1.60 9.65 -3.59
CA ILE A 51 -0.94 9.16 -2.37
C ILE A 51 0.48 8.70 -2.67
N GLU A 52 0.68 7.82 -3.64
CA GLU A 52 2.01 7.35 -4.03
C GLU A 52 2.92 8.49 -4.50
N ASN A 53 2.38 9.45 -5.27
CA ASN A 53 3.12 10.62 -5.74
C ASN A 53 3.62 11.50 -4.57
N GLN A 54 2.76 11.78 -3.59
CA GLN A 54 3.16 12.61 -2.44
C GLN A 54 4.08 11.84 -1.50
N VAL A 55 3.89 10.53 -1.30
CA VAL A 55 4.83 9.69 -0.53
C VAL A 55 6.21 9.67 -1.19
N ALA A 56 6.28 9.56 -2.52
CA ALA A 56 7.55 9.62 -3.24
C ALA A 56 8.29 10.95 -3.05
N LYS A 57 7.56 12.08 -3.05
CA LYS A 57 8.14 13.41 -2.80
C LYS A 57 8.62 13.56 -1.36
N HIS A 58 7.82 13.15 -0.38
CA HIS A 58 8.17 13.27 1.04
C HIS A 58 9.31 12.33 1.44
N LEU A 59 9.50 11.23 0.71
CA LEU A 59 10.55 10.25 0.98
C LEU A 59 11.76 10.36 0.05
N GLU A 60 11.90 11.39 -0.77
CA GLU A 60 12.96 11.49 -1.80
C GLU A 60 14.39 11.35 -1.27
N ASN A 61 14.59 11.70 0.01
CA ASN A 61 15.87 11.61 0.72
C ASN A 61 16.07 10.27 1.44
N PHE A 62 15.03 9.46 1.59
CA PHE A 62 15.05 8.21 2.36
C PHE A 62 14.94 6.97 1.48
N VAL A 63 14.24 7.06 0.35
CA VAL A 63 13.91 5.91 -0.51
C VAL A 63 14.21 6.17 -1.98
N LYS A 64 14.46 5.09 -2.71
CA LYS A 64 14.23 5.05 -4.17
C LYS A 64 12.85 4.46 -4.41
N TYR A 65 12.23 4.81 -5.53
CA TYR A 65 11.03 4.10 -5.99
C TYR A 65 11.22 3.62 -7.42
N ILE A 66 10.56 2.51 -7.74
CA ILE A 66 10.44 2.00 -9.10
C ILE A 66 8.97 1.79 -9.45
N LYS A 67 8.64 2.00 -10.72
CA LYS A 67 7.29 1.77 -11.24
C LYS A 67 7.17 0.31 -11.66
N GLU A 68 6.19 -0.39 -11.12
CA GLU A 68 5.88 -1.78 -11.49
C GLU A 68 4.41 -1.94 -11.89
N ASN A 69 4.07 -3.06 -12.53
CA ASN A 69 2.73 -3.35 -13.01
C ASN A 69 1.97 -4.19 -11.98
N ALA A 70 0.73 -3.79 -11.67
CA ALA A 70 -0.26 -4.57 -10.94
C ALA A 70 -1.35 -5.01 -11.93
N GLY A 71 -1.06 -6.08 -12.69
CA GLY A 71 -1.89 -6.46 -13.83
C GLY A 71 -1.59 -5.65 -15.11
N PRO A 72 -2.43 -5.74 -16.16
CA PRO A 72 -2.11 -5.20 -17.48
C PRO A 72 -2.21 -3.67 -17.56
N SER A 73 -3.13 -3.08 -16.80
CA SER A 73 -3.53 -1.67 -16.96
C SER A 73 -3.15 -0.78 -15.78
N TRP A 74 -2.75 -1.37 -14.65
CA TRP A 74 -2.44 -0.64 -13.43
C TRP A 74 -0.96 -0.67 -13.10
N LYS A 75 -0.44 0.44 -12.59
CA LYS A 75 0.93 0.57 -12.10
C LYS A 75 0.91 1.04 -10.66
N TYR A 76 1.95 0.67 -9.93
CA TYR A 76 2.17 1.08 -8.55
C TYR A 76 3.64 1.49 -8.36
N LEU A 77 3.91 2.21 -7.27
CA LEU A 77 5.27 2.50 -6.84
C LEU A 77 5.73 1.45 -5.82
N LYS A 78 6.82 0.75 -6.14
CA LYS A 78 7.57 -0.03 -5.17
C LYS A 78 8.68 0.83 -4.60
N PHE A 79 8.60 1.11 -3.31
CA PHE A 79 9.61 1.87 -2.58
C PHE A 79 10.68 0.94 -2.02
N ILE A 80 11.92 1.40 -2.04
CA ILE A 80 13.10 0.66 -1.57
C ILE A 80 13.87 1.61 -0.65
N PHE A 81 13.93 1.26 0.63
CA PHE A 81 14.76 1.98 1.59
C PHE A 81 16.24 1.79 1.27
N ASN A 82 17.01 2.84 1.56
CA ASN A 82 18.46 2.90 1.38
C ASN A 82 18.89 3.11 -0.09
N LYS A 83 19.03 4.39 -0.45
CA LYS A 83 19.34 4.86 -1.80
C LYS A 83 20.68 4.30 -2.32
N ASP A 84 21.64 4.01 -1.44
CA ASP A 84 23.05 3.84 -1.83
C ASP A 84 23.71 2.52 -1.39
N GLU A 85 22.98 1.60 -0.74
CA GLU A 85 23.54 0.32 -0.28
C GLU A 85 22.82 -0.89 -0.86
N GLU A 86 23.56 -1.80 -1.51
CA GLU A 86 23.00 -3.00 -2.15
C GLU A 86 22.52 -4.07 -1.15
N LYS A 87 22.88 -3.96 0.12
CA LYS A 87 22.76 -5.06 1.09
C LYS A 87 21.55 -5.00 2.02
N ASN A 88 20.76 -3.92 2.05
CA ASN A 88 19.65 -3.76 3.01
C ASN A 88 18.38 -3.21 2.33
N ASN A 89 17.75 -4.01 1.46
CA ASN A 89 16.61 -3.57 0.66
C ASN A 89 15.29 -3.86 1.38
N ILE A 90 14.92 -3.02 2.34
CA ILE A 90 13.55 -3.02 2.88
C ILE A 90 12.66 -2.41 1.80
N MET A 91 11.67 -3.15 1.35
CA MET A 91 10.76 -2.75 0.28
C MET A 91 9.36 -2.53 0.84
N PHE A 92 8.62 -1.58 0.28
CA PHE A 92 7.20 -1.47 0.58
C PHE A 92 6.37 -0.98 -0.59
N ILE A 93 5.08 -1.27 -0.53
CA ILE A 93 4.03 -0.69 -1.38
C ILE A 93 2.95 -0.06 -0.50
N LEU A 94 2.15 0.82 -1.08
CA LEU A 94 0.97 1.39 -0.43
C LEU A 94 -0.30 0.69 -0.91
N LYS A 95 -1.24 0.45 -0.01
CA LYS A 95 -2.59 -0.04 -0.36
C LYS A 95 -3.69 0.62 0.46
N ASN A 96 -4.87 0.73 -0.11
CA ASN A 96 -6.07 1.02 0.69
C ASN A 96 -6.43 -0.22 1.53
N GLU A 97 -6.63 -0.04 2.84
CA GLU A 97 -6.99 -1.10 3.80
C GLU A 97 -8.32 -1.78 3.42
N ASP A 98 -9.24 -1.07 2.75
CA ASP A 98 -10.52 -1.63 2.30
C ASP A 98 -10.36 -2.73 1.24
N TYR A 99 -9.27 -2.73 0.47
CA TYR A 99 -8.96 -3.76 -0.54
C TYR A 99 -7.91 -4.76 -0.07
N PHE A 100 -7.36 -4.57 1.14
CA PHE A 100 -6.34 -5.45 1.72
C PHE A 100 -7.00 -6.49 2.63
N ASP A 101 -6.73 -7.78 2.37
CA ASP A 101 -7.10 -8.89 3.26
C ASP A 101 -5.84 -9.43 3.92
N GLU A 102 -5.70 -9.18 5.23
CA GLU A 102 -4.57 -9.67 6.03
C GLU A 102 -4.53 -11.21 6.11
N LYS A 103 -5.63 -11.92 5.81
CA LYS A 103 -5.68 -13.38 5.84
C LYS A 103 -5.48 -14.02 4.47
N ASN A 104 -5.59 -13.23 3.40
CA ASN A 104 -5.42 -13.66 2.01
C ASN A 104 -4.75 -12.54 1.20
N VAL A 105 -3.50 -12.22 1.53
CA VAL A 105 -2.78 -11.04 1.02
C VAL A 105 -2.74 -11.01 -0.50
N SER A 106 -2.44 -12.15 -1.12
CA SER A 106 -2.32 -12.25 -2.57
C SER A 106 -3.64 -12.02 -3.31
N VAL A 107 -4.78 -12.20 -2.64
CA VAL A 107 -6.11 -12.04 -3.22
C VAL A 107 -6.66 -10.64 -2.93
N GLY A 108 -6.58 -10.21 -1.67
CA GLY A 108 -7.19 -8.98 -1.17
C GLY A 108 -8.69 -9.12 -0.93
N LYS A 109 -9.33 -8.00 -0.59
CA LYS A 109 -10.79 -7.91 -0.44
C LYS A 109 -11.39 -7.48 -1.76
N SER A 110 -12.33 -8.27 -2.28
CA SER A 110 -13.23 -7.81 -3.33
C SER A 110 -14.53 -7.35 -2.68
N LEU A 111 -14.93 -6.09 -2.91
CA LEU A 111 -16.22 -5.57 -2.46
C LEU A 111 -17.37 -6.05 -3.37
N VAL A 112 -17.05 -6.62 -4.54
CA VAL A 112 -17.97 -7.38 -5.38
C VAL A 112 -17.77 -8.88 -5.09
N ALA A 113 -18.86 -9.62 -4.89
CA ALA A 113 -18.82 -11.07 -4.68
C ALA A 113 -18.34 -11.79 -5.95
N ASP A 114 -17.03 -11.79 -6.19
CA ASP A 114 -16.43 -12.58 -7.24
C ASP A 114 -16.45 -14.05 -6.79
N LYS A 115 -17.00 -14.91 -7.64
CA LYS A 115 -17.18 -16.33 -7.31
C LYS A 115 -15.84 -17.08 -7.33
N ASN A 116 -14.82 -16.54 -8.00
CA ASN A 116 -13.49 -17.13 -8.12
C ASN A 116 -12.40 -16.04 -8.05
N PRO A 117 -12.13 -15.48 -6.86
CA PRO A 117 -11.12 -14.44 -6.72
C PRO A 117 -9.74 -15.01 -7.08
N LYS A 118 -9.06 -14.39 -8.05
CA LYS A 118 -7.75 -14.83 -8.52
C LYS A 118 -6.64 -14.18 -7.70
N SER A 119 -5.64 -15.00 -7.36
CA SER A 119 -4.41 -14.51 -6.75
C SER A 119 -3.68 -13.52 -7.67
N LYS A 120 -3.18 -12.43 -7.10
CA LYS A 120 -2.42 -11.39 -7.76
C LYS A 120 -0.95 -11.78 -7.77
N ASN A 121 -0.47 -12.27 -8.91
CA ASN A 121 0.90 -12.77 -9.09
C ASN A 121 1.96 -11.76 -8.58
N TYR A 122 1.79 -10.46 -8.82
CA TYR A 122 2.76 -9.47 -8.34
C TYR A 122 2.90 -9.45 -6.81
N LEU A 123 1.82 -9.67 -6.05
CA LEU A 123 1.88 -9.75 -4.59
C LEU A 123 2.59 -11.02 -4.15
N GLU A 124 2.32 -12.16 -4.79
CA GLU A 124 3.03 -13.42 -4.49
C GLU A 124 4.54 -13.26 -4.69
N VAL A 125 4.95 -12.61 -5.77
CA VAL A 125 6.37 -12.32 -6.07
C VAL A 125 7.01 -11.41 -5.01
N LEU A 126 6.29 -10.39 -4.54
CA LEU A 126 6.78 -9.50 -3.48
C LEU A 126 6.84 -10.21 -2.12
N MET A 127 5.80 -10.96 -1.76
CA MET A 127 5.73 -11.72 -0.51
C MET A 127 6.83 -12.77 -0.41
N ALA A 128 7.21 -13.41 -1.52
CA ALA A 128 8.28 -14.39 -1.57
C ALA A 128 9.64 -13.84 -1.06
N LYS A 129 9.81 -12.51 -1.00
CA LYS A 129 10.98 -11.87 -0.38
C LYS A 129 11.09 -12.11 1.12
N ASN A 130 9.98 -12.45 1.79
CA ASN A 130 9.95 -12.68 3.23
C ASN A 130 10.15 -14.15 3.62
N ARG A 131 10.44 -15.05 2.66
CA ARG A 131 10.54 -16.51 2.90
C ARG A 131 11.51 -16.92 4.01
N ASP A 132 12.55 -16.11 4.20
CA ASP A 132 13.66 -16.38 5.12
C ASP A 132 13.39 -15.84 6.53
N ILE A 133 12.25 -15.17 6.77
CA ILE A 133 11.81 -14.66 8.08
C ILE A 133 11.12 -15.76 8.88
N ASN A 134 11.39 -15.82 10.18
CA ASN A 134 10.72 -16.66 11.16
C ASN A 134 9.49 -15.95 11.73
N PHE A 135 8.34 -16.21 11.11
CA PHE A 135 7.07 -15.55 11.47
C PHE A 135 6.55 -15.92 12.86
N GLY A 136 6.88 -17.10 13.40
CA GLY A 136 6.46 -17.50 14.74
C GLY A 136 7.00 -16.57 15.83
N THR A 137 8.27 -16.16 15.71
CA THR A 137 8.90 -15.22 16.64
C THR A 137 8.42 -13.79 16.43
N VAL A 138 8.13 -13.39 15.18
CA VAL A 138 7.61 -12.06 14.85
C VAL A 138 6.25 -11.81 15.50
N GLU A 139 5.33 -12.79 15.49
CA GLU A 139 4.02 -12.67 16.13
C GLU A 139 4.16 -12.46 17.65
N GLU A 140 4.97 -13.29 18.31
CA GLU A 140 5.23 -13.19 19.75
C GLU A 140 5.84 -11.83 20.13
N ASP A 141 6.83 -11.35 19.36
CA ASP A 141 7.49 -10.07 19.62
C ASP A 141 6.53 -8.87 19.44
N PHE A 142 5.66 -8.92 18.43
CA PHE A 142 4.66 -7.88 18.22
C PHE A 142 3.63 -7.84 19.34
N GLU A 143 3.13 -8.99 19.80
CA GLU A 143 2.18 -9.06 20.93
C GLU A 143 2.76 -8.42 22.21
N ILE A 144 4.08 -8.50 22.41
CA ILE A 144 4.77 -7.89 23.55
C ILE A 144 4.96 -6.38 23.36
N GLY A 145 5.45 -5.96 22.19
CA GLY A 145 5.92 -4.59 21.95
C GLY A 145 4.90 -3.62 21.35
N HIS A 146 3.82 -4.13 20.74
CA HIS A 146 2.82 -3.38 19.95
C HIS A 146 3.41 -2.58 18.77
N GLN A 147 4.71 -2.73 18.51
CA GLN A 147 5.46 -2.17 17.40
C GLN A 147 6.74 -2.99 17.23
N MET A 148 7.10 -3.29 15.99
CA MET A 148 8.39 -3.86 15.63
C MET A 148 9.26 -2.84 14.92
N THR A 149 10.56 -2.98 15.15
CA THR A 149 11.60 -2.25 14.42
C THR A 149 12.05 -3.04 13.20
N ALA A 150 12.65 -2.35 12.22
CA ALA A 150 13.30 -3.03 11.11
C ALA A 150 14.39 -4.02 11.59
N ASP A 151 15.16 -3.61 12.61
CA ASP A 151 16.17 -4.46 13.23
C ASP A 151 15.55 -5.72 13.86
N SER A 152 14.45 -5.61 14.61
CA SER A 152 13.79 -6.78 15.21
C SER A 152 13.27 -7.77 14.17
N ILE A 153 12.75 -7.28 13.04
CA ILE A 153 12.32 -8.16 11.95
C ILE A 153 13.53 -8.88 11.34
N LEU A 154 14.64 -8.15 11.12
CA LEU A 154 15.89 -8.73 10.59
C LEU A 154 16.58 -9.69 11.57
N PHE A 155 16.41 -9.51 12.88
CA PHE A 155 16.91 -10.46 13.87
C PHE A 155 16.13 -11.78 13.86
N ASN A 156 14.89 -11.77 13.38
CA ASN A 156 14.02 -12.95 13.27
C ASN A 156 14.23 -13.72 11.95
N ILE A 157 15.44 -13.76 11.41
CA ILE A 157 15.79 -14.56 10.23
C ILE A 157 15.98 -16.05 10.61
N LYS A 158 15.41 -16.98 9.83
CA LYS A 158 15.48 -18.43 10.07
C LYS A 158 16.93 -18.95 10.13
N GLU A 159 17.21 -19.86 11.05
CA GLU A 159 18.52 -20.52 11.15
C GLU A 159 18.88 -21.25 9.84
N GLY A 160 20.12 -21.09 9.38
CA GLY A 160 20.61 -21.72 8.14
C GLY A 160 20.27 -20.97 6.84
N SER A 161 19.47 -19.90 6.91
CA SER A 161 19.33 -18.97 5.80
C SER A 161 20.63 -18.17 5.61
N ASN A 162 20.85 -17.69 4.38
CA ASN A 162 22.04 -16.89 4.09
C ASN A 162 21.89 -15.52 4.78
N ARG A 163 22.62 -15.30 5.88
CA ARG A 163 22.59 -14.06 6.70
C ARG A 163 22.89 -12.76 5.92
N ASP A 164 23.33 -12.88 4.67
CA ASP A 164 23.60 -11.76 3.77
C ASP A 164 22.33 -11.16 3.12
N ILE A 165 21.14 -11.72 3.34
CA ILE A 165 19.86 -11.22 2.80
C ILE A 165 19.15 -10.38 3.87
N ASN A 166 19.53 -9.10 4.02
CA ASN A 166 18.79 -8.14 4.85
C ASN A 166 17.71 -7.43 4.01
N SER A 167 16.80 -8.19 3.42
CA SER A 167 15.74 -7.62 2.60
C SER A 167 14.42 -8.28 2.91
N TYR A 168 13.42 -7.46 3.19
CA TYR A 168 12.06 -7.92 3.39
C TYR A 168 11.10 -6.90 2.78
N PHE A 169 9.86 -7.33 2.61
CA PHE A 169 8.79 -6.62 1.96
C PHE A 169 7.68 -6.34 2.97
N LEU A 170 7.24 -5.08 3.01
CA LEU A 170 6.12 -4.59 3.79
C LEU A 170 4.98 -4.14 2.89
N ILE A 171 3.76 -4.19 3.42
CA ILE A 171 2.62 -3.46 2.87
C ILE A 171 2.27 -2.38 3.88
N ILE A 172 2.22 -1.13 3.44
CA ILE A 172 1.69 -0.04 4.26
C ILE A 172 0.25 0.22 3.80
N THR A 173 -0.70 0.04 4.70
CA THR A 173 -2.11 0.34 4.40
C THR A 173 -2.49 1.71 4.92
N TYR A 174 -3.38 2.37 4.20
CA TYR A 174 -4.10 3.54 4.68
C TYR A 174 -5.61 3.27 4.63
N ARG A 175 -6.35 3.74 5.63
CA ARG A 175 -7.81 3.58 5.69
C ARG A 175 -8.47 4.95 5.71
N ILE A 176 -9.50 5.11 4.88
CA ILE A 176 -10.40 6.25 4.93
C ILE A 176 -11.67 5.81 5.66
N ASP A 177 -12.11 6.58 6.64
CA ASP A 177 -13.37 6.31 7.32
C ASP A 177 -14.56 6.46 6.36
N LYS A 178 -15.52 5.54 6.43
CA LYS A 178 -16.59 5.46 5.44
C LYS A 178 -17.58 6.61 5.54
N GLU A 179 -17.82 7.11 6.76
CA GLU A 179 -18.82 8.12 7.06
C GLU A 179 -18.22 9.53 6.94
N SER A 180 -17.17 9.79 7.73
CA SER A 180 -16.51 11.10 7.77
C SER A 180 -15.64 11.36 6.55
N LYS A 181 -15.25 10.32 5.81
CA LYS A 181 -14.25 10.39 4.72
C LYS A 181 -12.89 10.91 5.18
N GLN A 182 -12.61 10.91 6.49
CA GLN A 182 -11.29 11.31 7.01
C GLN A 182 -10.30 10.14 6.93
N LEU A 183 -9.01 10.46 6.82
CA LEU A 183 -7.96 9.45 6.96
C LEU A 183 -7.94 8.93 8.40
N ALA A 184 -8.17 7.64 8.58
CA ALA A 184 -8.53 7.05 9.86
C ALA A 184 -7.54 6.01 10.40
N ALA A 185 -6.64 5.49 9.58
CA ALA A 185 -5.56 4.61 10.02
C ALA A 185 -4.42 4.56 9.00
N ILE A 186 -3.20 4.35 9.49
CA ILE A 186 -2.05 3.96 8.68
C ILE A 186 -1.34 2.84 9.42
N LYS A 187 -1.17 1.68 8.79
CA LYS A 187 -0.58 0.49 9.42
C LYS A 187 0.48 -0.14 8.52
N GLN A 188 1.44 -0.81 9.13
CA GLN A 188 2.46 -1.58 8.43
C GLN A 188 2.28 -3.06 8.67
N TRP A 189 2.39 -3.83 7.60
CA TRP A 189 2.14 -5.25 7.59
C TRP A 189 3.33 -5.99 6.99
N LEU A 190 3.69 -7.11 7.61
CA LEU A 190 4.68 -8.06 7.12
C LEU A 190 3.97 -9.31 6.57
N PRO A 191 3.88 -9.46 5.24
CA PRO A 191 3.25 -10.63 4.64
C PRO A 191 4.04 -11.92 4.85
N ASN A 192 3.33 -12.99 5.19
CA ASN A 192 3.83 -14.34 5.32
C ASN A 192 3.58 -15.15 4.03
N PRO A 193 4.63 -15.50 3.26
CA PRO A 193 4.48 -16.25 2.01
C PRO A 193 4.05 -17.72 2.21
N GLU A 194 4.19 -18.29 3.41
CA GLU A 194 3.82 -19.69 3.68
C GLU A 194 2.32 -19.85 3.93
N THR A 195 1.70 -18.87 4.59
CA THR A 195 0.28 -18.89 4.99
C THR A 195 -0.60 -17.99 4.14
N ASN A 196 -0.01 -17.12 3.30
CA ASN A 196 -0.71 -16.04 2.59
C ASN A 196 -1.44 -15.05 3.52
N SER A 197 -1.00 -14.95 4.78
CA SER A 197 -1.47 -13.94 5.73
C SER A 197 -0.46 -12.81 5.89
N ALA A 198 -0.77 -11.79 6.70
CA ALA A 198 0.16 -10.76 7.11
C ALA A 198 0.03 -10.47 8.60
N ILE A 199 1.17 -10.19 9.23
CA ILE A 199 1.25 -9.77 10.62
C ILE A 199 1.37 -8.25 10.65
N MET A 200 0.61 -7.58 11.51
CA MET A 200 0.83 -6.14 11.75
C MET A 200 2.15 -5.97 12.49
N VAL A 201 3.01 -5.06 12.01
CA VAL A 201 4.33 -4.81 12.61
C VAL A 201 4.51 -3.37 13.08
N ASP A 202 3.62 -2.45 12.71
CA ASP A 202 3.60 -1.08 13.23
C ASP A 202 2.22 -0.45 13.01
N ASP A 203 1.76 0.35 13.96
CA ASP A 203 0.57 1.19 13.84
C ASP A 203 0.97 2.67 13.91
N LEU A 204 0.81 3.38 12.78
CA LEU A 204 1.17 4.78 12.64
C LEU A 204 -0.02 5.72 12.86
N THR A 205 -1.18 5.18 13.27
CA THR A 205 -2.43 5.94 13.36
C THR A 205 -2.31 7.14 14.30
N GLU A 206 -1.60 7.01 15.42
CA GLU A 206 -1.38 8.11 16.38
C GLU A 206 -0.58 9.29 15.78
N LEU A 207 0.26 9.03 14.77
CA LEU A 207 1.02 10.08 14.10
C LEU A 207 0.15 10.95 13.18
N ILE A 208 -1.04 10.47 12.78
CA ILE A 208 -1.93 11.21 11.88
C ILE A 208 -2.36 12.52 12.55
N GLU A 209 -2.91 12.44 13.76
CA GLU A 209 -3.38 13.61 14.49
C GLU A 209 -2.23 14.57 14.80
N LYS A 210 -1.09 14.04 15.28
CA LYS A 210 0.11 14.84 15.54
C LYS A 210 0.52 15.65 14.30
N VAL A 211 0.61 14.99 13.15
CA VAL A 211 1.05 15.62 11.89
C VAL A 211 0.05 16.66 11.39
N ILE A 212 -1.26 16.42 11.54
CA ILE A 212 -2.30 17.40 11.16
C ILE A 212 -2.25 18.63 12.06
N VAL A 213 -2.05 18.46 13.38
CA VAL A 213 -1.94 19.59 14.32
C VAL A 213 -0.70 20.45 14.05
N GLU A 214 0.42 19.83 13.65
CA GLU A 214 1.66 20.54 13.31
C GLU A 214 1.58 21.29 11.96
N ARG A 215 0.67 20.90 11.06
CA ARG A 215 0.57 21.38 9.67
C ARG A 215 -0.88 21.68 9.31
N GLU A 216 -1.30 22.94 9.48
CA GLU A 216 -2.68 23.35 9.17
C GLU A 216 -3.05 23.11 7.69
N ASP A 217 -2.08 23.17 6.77
CA ASP A 217 -2.26 22.89 5.35
C ASP A 217 -2.66 21.43 5.04
N TYR A 218 -2.56 20.54 6.02
CA TYR A 218 -2.97 19.14 5.92
C TYR A 218 -4.39 18.89 6.40
N HIS A 219 -5.00 19.85 7.08
CA HIS A 219 -6.38 19.73 7.49
C HIS A 219 -7.29 19.68 6.25
N ILE A 220 -8.21 18.71 6.25
CA ILE A 220 -9.29 18.61 5.27
C ILE A 220 -10.59 18.89 6.02
N ASP A 221 -11.24 19.99 5.68
CA ASP A 221 -12.51 20.33 6.30
C ASP A 221 -13.66 19.45 5.77
N GLU A 222 -14.80 19.47 6.46
CA GLU A 222 -15.94 18.65 6.06
C GLU A 222 -16.54 19.09 4.71
N GLU A 223 -16.46 20.39 4.38
CA GLU A 223 -16.98 20.94 3.13
C GLU A 223 -16.20 20.41 1.91
N GLU A 224 -14.87 20.32 2.03
CA GLU A 224 -13.98 19.74 1.03
C GLU A 224 -14.28 18.25 0.79
N LEU A 225 -14.72 17.51 1.82
CA LEU A 225 -15.02 16.08 1.75
C LEU A 225 -16.41 15.76 1.19
N GLU A 226 -17.32 16.73 1.10
CA GLU A 226 -18.67 16.55 0.53
C GLU A 226 -18.63 15.94 -0.88
N VAL A 227 -17.58 16.24 -1.65
CA VAL A 227 -17.39 15.68 -2.98
C VAL A 227 -17.38 14.15 -2.96
N LEU A 228 -16.79 13.55 -1.92
CA LEU A 228 -16.58 12.11 -1.76
C LEU A 228 -17.81 11.39 -1.21
N LYS A 229 -18.75 12.08 -0.56
CA LYS A 229 -19.99 11.44 -0.06
C LYS A 229 -20.82 10.86 -1.21
N ASN A 230 -20.67 11.40 -2.42
CA ASN A 230 -21.34 10.93 -3.64
C ASN A 230 -20.60 9.77 -4.34
N ASP A 231 -19.36 9.46 -3.96
CA ASP A 231 -18.52 8.45 -4.62
C ASP A 231 -18.81 7.01 -4.12
N GLY A 232 -19.70 6.86 -3.13
CA GLY A 232 -19.86 5.63 -2.33
C GLY A 232 -20.21 4.34 -3.10
N GLU A 233 -20.87 4.42 -4.27
CA GLU A 233 -21.13 3.24 -5.10
C GLU A 233 -19.94 2.84 -5.98
N LEU A 234 -19.06 3.79 -6.31
CA LEU A 234 -17.92 3.59 -7.22
C LEU A 234 -16.67 3.10 -6.49
N GLU A 235 -16.55 3.35 -5.18
CA GLU A 235 -15.44 2.83 -4.35
C GLU A 235 -15.52 1.30 -4.13
N LEU A 236 -16.58 0.64 -4.59
CA LEU A 236 -16.81 -0.80 -4.42
C LEU A 236 -16.07 -1.68 -5.44
N ILE A 237 -15.30 -1.11 -6.36
CA ILE A 237 -14.61 -1.89 -7.40
C ILE A 237 -13.10 -1.71 -7.25
N ASP A 238 -12.39 -2.81 -7.01
CA ASP A 238 -10.92 -2.83 -7.06
C ASP A 238 -10.47 -2.44 -8.46
N VAL A 239 -9.64 -1.41 -8.57
CA VAL A 239 -9.16 -0.85 -9.84
C VAL A 239 -8.43 -1.90 -10.69
N GLU A 240 -7.69 -2.78 -10.04
CA GLU A 240 -6.99 -3.90 -10.71
C GLU A 240 -7.99 -4.86 -11.36
N HIS A 241 -9.17 -5.01 -10.77
CA HIS A 241 -10.29 -5.78 -11.30
C HIS A 241 -11.11 -4.97 -12.31
N ALA A 242 -11.36 -3.69 -12.07
CA ALA A 242 -12.17 -2.79 -12.89
C ALA A 242 -11.58 -2.57 -14.29
N PHE A 243 -10.25 -2.49 -14.39
CA PHE A 243 -9.53 -2.18 -15.62
C PHE A 243 -8.66 -3.34 -16.13
N GLY A 244 -8.82 -4.54 -15.57
CA GLY A 244 -8.14 -5.74 -16.05
C GLY A 244 -8.63 -6.11 -17.45
N ILE A 245 -7.75 -6.01 -18.45
CA ILE A 245 -8.04 -6.53 -19.79
C ILE A 245 -7.87 -8.04 -19.75
N SER A 246 -8.96 -8.81 -19.91
CA SER A 246 -8.90 -10.24 -20.19
C SER A 246 -8.53 -10.43 -21.67
N ILE A 247 -7.28 -10.79 -21.95
CA ILE A 247 -6.94 -11.35 -23.26
C ILE A 247 -7.40 -12.81 -23.22
N ASP A 248 -8.50 -13.12 -23.89
CA ASP A 248 -8.89 -14.51 -24.14
C ASP A 248 -7.85 -15.11 -25.11
N GLU A 249 -6.91 -15.90 -24.60
CA GLU A 249 -5.97 -16.69 -25.42
C GLU A 249 -6.66 -17.90 -26.09
N GLY A 250 -7.88 -17.72 -26.59
CA GLY A 250 -8.78 -18.84 -26.93
C GLY A 250 -9.67 -18.68 -28.16
N ASN A 251 -9.48 -17.68 -29.03
CA ASN A 251 -10.30 -17.60 -30.24
C ASN A 251 -9.59 -17.05 -31.49
N ASP A 252 -8.33 -17.45 -31.70
CA ASP A 252 -7.73 -17.44 -33.05
C ASP A 252 -8.13 -18.72 -33.80
N MET A 253 -9.41 -18.80 -34.15
CA MET A 253 -9.91 -19.66 -35.22
C MET A 253 -10.67 -18.77 -36.19
N ILE A 254 -9.94 -17.95 -36.94
CA ILE A 254 -10.46 -17.40 -38.20
C ILE A 254 -10.54 -18.59 -39.15
N GLU A 255 -11.73 -19.19 -39.24
CA GLU A 255 -12.11 -20.03 -40.36
C GLU A 255 -11.93 -19.22 -41.64
N SER A 256 -10.91 -19.57 -42.41
CA SER A 256 -10.77 -19.10 -43.78
C SER A 256 -11.80 -19.84 -44.64
N GLU A 257 -13.00 -19.29 -44.77
CA GLU A 257 -13.89 -19.70 -45.85
C GLU A 257 -13.50 -18.97 -47.14
N ARG A 258 -13.24 -19.78 -48.17
CA ARG A 258 -13.10 -19.41 -49.57
C ARG A 258 -14.46 -19.34 -50.25
#